data_AF-X1VIZ5-F1
#
_entry.id   AF-X1VIZ5-F1
#
_cell.length_a   1.000
_cell.length_b   1.000
_cell.length_c   1.000
_cell.angle_alpha   90.00
_cell.angle_beta   90.00
_cell.angle_gamma   90.00
#
_symmetry.space_group_name_H-M   'P 1'
#
loop_
_entity.id
_entity.type
_entity.pdbx_description
1 polymer ?
#
loop_
_entity_poly.entity_id
_entity_poly.type
_entity_poly.pdbx_seq_one_letter_code
_entity_poly.pdbx_strand_id
1 'polypeptide(L)'
;LEAETTTNYKLVFEAKVEAGFEGVLDMITLYSDRPAATQWVLEIAGQVQFTDKKTFVALTLSYGGLTIHTEQKIRLAVKTDGVATNITGGLSGQLRFLGK
;
A
#
# COMPACT_ATOMS: atom_id res chain seq x y z
N LEU A 1 -16.58 8.44 22.34
CA LEU A 1 -16.69 8.32 20.86
C LEU A 1 -15.32 7.90 20.37
N GLU A 2 -15.19 6.66 19.92
CA GLU A 2 -13.94 6.19 19.33
C GLU A 2 -13.70 6.98 18.03
N ALA A 3 -12.46 7.43 17.85
CA ALA A 3 -12.09 8.26 16.72
C ALA A 3 -12.16 7.42 15.43
N GLU A 4 -13.11 7.74 14.55
CA GLU A 4 -13.08 7.32 13.15
C GLU A 4 -11.82 7.93 12.49
N THR A 5 -10.72 7.20 12.47
CA THR A 5 -9.48 7.60 11.78
C THR A 5 -9.48 7.15 10.31
N THR A 6 -10.62 7.32 9.60
CA THR A 6 -10.71 7.13 8.14
C THR A 6 -11.21 8.38 7.45
N THR A 7 -10.56 9.51 7.70
CA THR A 7 -10.84 10.76 7.00
C THR A 7 -10.20 10.73 5.60
N ASN A 8 -10.98 10.39 4.57
CA ASN A 8 -10.80 10.69 3.13
C ASN A 8 -9.74 9.94 2.30
N TYR A 9 -9.32 8.73 2.66
CA TYR A 9 -8.45 7.92 1.80
C TYR A 9 -9.23 7.01 0.85
N LYS A 10 -8.94 7.09 -0.46
CA LYS A 10 -9.40 6.17 -1.50
C LYS A 10 -8.40 5.02 -1.65
N LEU A 11 -8.90 3.79 -1.69
CA LEU A 11 -8.07 2.60 -1.89
C LEU A 11 -7.48 2.59 -3.30
N VAL A 12 -6.18 2.34 -3.40
CA VAL A 12 -5.49 2.08 -4.68
C VAL A 12 -5.45 0.58 -4.93
N PHE A 13 -4.93 -0.19 -3.97
CA PHE A 13 -5.02 -1.65 -3.97
C PHE A 13 -5.00 -2.21 -2.55
N GLU A 14 -5.52 -3.42 -2.41
CA GLU A 14 -5.35 -4.28 -1.24
C GLU A 14 -4.93 -5.68 -1.72
N ALA A 15 -3.94 -6.27 -1.05
CA ALA A 15 -3.52 -7.65 -1.27
C ALA A 15 -3.46 -8.38 0.08
N LYS A 16 -3.92 -9.63 0.10
CA LYS A 16 -3.85 -10.52 1.27
C LYS A 16 -3.00 -11.73 0.91
N VAL A 17 -2.06 -12.09 1.78
CA VAL A 17 -1.34 -13.37 1.65
C VAL A 17 -2.33 -14.50 1.94
N GLU A 18 -2.51 -15.41 1.00
CA GLU A 18 -3.47 -16.51 1.15
C GLU A 18 -3.06 -17.49 2.24
N ALA A 19 -4.05 -18.23 2.76
CA ALA A 19 -3.81 -19.32 3.70
C ALA A 19 -2.86 -20.36 3.10
N GLY A 20 -1.88 -20.84 3.88
CA GLY A 20 -0.89 -21.81 3.39
C GLY A 20 0.27 -21.22 2.58
N PHE A 21 0.33 -19.89 2.45
CA PHE A 21 1.46 -19.18 1.82
C PHE A 21 2.15 -18.22 2.78
N GLU A 22 3.39 -17.89 2.43
CA GLU A 22 4.13 -16.73 2.91
C GLU A 22 4.37 -15.78 1.73
N GLY A 23 4.17 -14.49 1.94
CA GLY A 23 4.49 -13.45 0.97
C GLY A 23 5.92 -12.96 1.15
N VAL A 24 6.60 -12.68 0.05
CA VAL A 24 7.91 -12.01 0.02
C VAL A 24 7.75 -10.75 -0.81
N LEU A 25 7.72 -9.60 -0.14
CA LEU A 25 7.51 -8.29 -0.76
C LEU A 25 8.83 -7.70 -1.23
N ASP A 26 8.94 -7.45 -2.54
CA ASP A 26 10.12 -6.83 -3.14
C ASP A 26 9.96 -5.31 -3.20
N MET A 27 8.83 -4.83 -3.76
CA MET A 27 8.60 -3.40 -3.95
C MET A 27 7.13 -2.99 -3.93
N ILE A 28 6.92 -1.71 -3.63
CA ILE A 28 5.65 -1.00 -3.79
C ILE A 28 5.87 0.20 -4.72
N THR A 29 4.97 0.40 -5.66
CA THR A 29 4.98 1.57 -6.55
C THR A 29 3.72 2.40 -6.40
N LEU A 30 3.88 3.71 -6.58
CA LEU A 30 2.79 4.67 -6.63
C LEU A 30 3.12 5.73 -7.68
N TYR A 31 2.17 5.99 -8.57
CA TYR A 31 2.17 7.07 -9.53
C TYR A 31 1.00 8.01 -9.26
N SER A 32 1.25 9.31 -9.38
CA SER A 32 0.23 10.36 -9.42
C SER A 32 0.65 11.45 -10.40
N ASP A 33 -0.27 11.85 -11.28
CA ASP A 33 -0.06 12.99 -12.18
C ASP A 33 -0.21 14.35 -11.47
N ARG A 34 -0.72 14.39 -10.22
CA ARG A 34 -0.79 15.59 -9.36
C ARG A 34 -0.17 15.31 -7.98
N PRO A 35 1.15 15.07 -7.92
CA PRO A 35 1.82 14.61 -6.70
C PRO A 35 1.78 15.62 -5.55
N ALA A 36 1.80 16.91 -5.84
CA ALA A 36 1.74 17.97 -4.84
C ALA A 36 0.39 18.02 -4.09
N ALA A 37 -0.67 17.52 -4.73
CA ALA A 37 -2.04 17.45 -4.21
C ALA A 37 -2.45 16.02 -3.80
N THR A 38 -1.51 15.06 -3.89
CA THR A 38 -1.76 13.66 -3.54
C THR A 38 -0.98 13.31 -2.27
N GLN A 39 -1.72 12.91 -1.23
CA GLN A 39 -1.18 12.29 -0.03
C GLN A 39 -1.42 10.79 -0.06
N TRP A 40 -0.58 10.01 0.59
CA TRP A 40 -0.71 8.55 0.59
C TRP A 40 -0.51 7.96 1.98
N VAL A 41 -0.93 6.71 2.11
CA VAL A 41 -0.72 5.87 3.29
C VAL A 41 -0.52 4.44 2.81
N LEU A 42 0.38 3.73 3.47
CA LEU A 42 0.68 2.33 3.20
C LEU A 42 0.58 1.55 4.50
N GLU A 43 -0.19 0.48 4.51
CA GLU A 43 -0.28 -0.46 5.62
C GLU A 43 0.32 -1.79 5.18
N ILE A 44 1.25 -2.33 5.96
CA ILE A 44 1.85 -3.64 5.75
C ILE A 44 1.71 -4.43 7.04
N ALA A 45 1.03 -5.57 7.01
CA ALA A 45 0.87 -6.45 8.16
C ALA A 45 0.34 -5.72 9.42
N GLY A 46 -0.62 -4.82 9.24
CA GLY A 46 -1.20 -4.01 10.32
C GLY A 46 -0.35 -2.81 10.76
N GLN A 47 0.84 -2.63 10.19
CA GLN A 47 1.72 -1.49 10.46
C GLN A 47 1.49 -0.37 9.45
N VAL A 48 0.95 0.75 9.94
CA VAL A 48 0.70 1.94 9.12
C VAL A 48 1.98 2.76 8.94
N GLN A 49 2.25 3.15 7.70
CA GLN A 49 3.41 3.91 7.28
C GLN A 49 2.97 5.09 6.39
N PHE A 50 3.80 6.14 6.39
CA PHE A 50 3.70 7.29 5.49
C PHE A 50 2.38 8.07 5.53
N THR A 51 1.60 7.99 6.61
CA THR A 51 0.35 8.76 6.78
C THR A 51 0.53 10.23 6.39
N ASP A 52 -0.35 10.72 5.51
CA ASP A 52 -0.41 12.09 5.02
C ASP A 52 0.86 12.59 4.31
N LYS A 53 1.80 11.70 3.96
CA LYS A 53 2.98 12.07 3.19
C LYS A 53 2.59 12.41 1.77
N LYS A 54 3.22 13.44 1.21
CA LYS A 54 3.10 13.75 -0.22
C LYS A 54 3.89 12.71 -1.02
N THR A 55 3.41 12.43 -2.23
CA THR A 55 4.14 11.59 -3.19
C THR A 55 4.98 12.46 -4.14
N PHE A 56 5.97 11.85 -4.78
CA PHE A 56 6.53 12.35 -6.04
C PHE A 56 5.64 11.88 -7.21
N VAL A 57 5.89 12.37 -8.42
CA VAL A 57 5.17 11.91 -9.63
C VAL A 57 5.15 10.38 -9.71
N ALA A 58 6.30 9.77 -9.47
CA ALA A 58 6.45 8.33 -9.31
C ALA A 58 7.29 8.03 -8.08
N LEU A 59 6.87 7.03 -7.31
CA LEU A 59 7.53 6.52 -6.13
C LEU A 59 7.73 5.01 -6.29
N THR A 60 8.91 4.53 -5.93
CA THR A 60 9.21 3.10 -5.77
C THR A 60 9.89 2.90 -4.43
N LEU A 61 9.29 2.06 -3.59
CA LEU A 61 9.83 1.67 -2.29
C LEU A 61 10.33 0.23 -2.41
N SER A 62 11.61 0.03 -2.13
CA SER A 62 12.21 -1.31 -2.07
C SER A 62 12.12 -1.84 -0.64
N TYR A 63 11.59 -3.05 -0.49
CA TYR A 63 11.49 -3.77 0.78
C TYR A 63 12.48 -4.93 0.89
N GLY A 64 13.22 -5.24 -0.18
CA GLY A 64 14.33 -6.19 -0.15
C GLY A 64 13.93 -7.62 0.22
N GLY A 65 12.70 -8.03 -0.13
CA GLY A 65 12.16 -9.35 0.19
C GLY A 65 11.58 -9.43 1.61
N LEU A 66 10.87 -8.39 2.05
CA LEU A 66 10.20 -8.38 3.36
C LEU A 66 9.18 -9.52 3.44
N THR A 67 9.33 -10.39 4.43
CA THR A 67 8.39 -11.47 4.71
C THR A 67 7.06 -10.92 5.24
N ILE A 68 5.97 -11.39 4.65
CA ILE A 68 4.59 -11.11 5.04
C ILE A 68 3.92 -12.46 5.38
N HIS A 69 3.46 -12.60 6.62
CA HIS A 69 2.91 -13.87 7.09
C HIS A 69 1.53 -14.16 6.50
N THR A 70 1.15 -15.42 6.59
CA THR A 70 -0.15 -15.94 6.19
C THR A 70 -1.29 -15.04 6.69
N GLU A 71 -2.23 -14.74 5.79
CA GLU A 71 -3.41 -13.90 6.03
C GLU A 71 -3.18 -12.42 6.36
N GLN A 72 -1.93 -11.97 6.42
CA GLN A 72 -1.62 -10.56 6.56
C GLN A 72 -1.89 -9.79 5.25
N LYS A 73 -2.15 -8.49 5.39
CA LYS A 73 -2.55 -7.61 4.30
C LYS A 73 -1.50 -6.56 4.00
N ILE A 74 -1.50 -6.12 2.75
CA ILE A 74 -0.84 -4.92 2.28
C ILE A 74 -1.92 -4.03 1.67
N ARG A 75 -1.99 -2.77 2.10
CA ARG A 75 -2.97 -1.81 1.62
C ARG A 75 -2.29 -0.50 1.25
N LEU A 76 -2.51 -0.05 0.03
CA LEU A 76 -2.10 1.29 -0.42
C LEU A 76 -3.34 2.14 -0.65
N ALA A 77 -3.37 3.32 -0.05
CA ALA A 77 -4.47 4.28 -0.23
C ALA A 77 -3.95 5.71 -0.38
N VAL A 78 -4.77 6.55 -1.01
CA VAL A 78 -4.43 7.94 -1.36
C VAL A 78 -5.55 8.90 -1.01
N LYS A 79 -5.19 10.14 -0.65
CA LYS A 79 -6.10 11.26 -0.43
C LYS A 79 -5.75 12.37 -1.41
N THR A 80 -6.76 12.95 -2.04
CA THR A 80 -6.61 14.02 -3.06
C THR A 80 -7.47 15.24 -2.69
N ASP A 81 -7.25 16.36 -3.37
CA ASP A 81 -7.99 17.62 -3.22
C ASP A 81 -9.39 17.62 -3.88
N GLY A 82 -9.82 16.50 -4.45
CA GLY A 82 -11.12 16.35 -5.13
C GLY A 82 -11.09 16.65 -6.63
N VAL A 83 -9.99 17.17 -7.17
CA VAL A 83 -9.81 17.32 -8.63
C VAL A 83 -9.39 15.98 -9.23
N ALA A 84 -9.90 15.68 -10.44
CA ALA A 84 -9.58 14.45 -11.17
C ALA A 84 -8.04 14.28 -11.28
N THR A 85 -7.56 13.15 -10.78
CA THR A 85 -6.13 12.85 -10.63
C THR A 85 -5.92 11.40 -11.06
N ASN A 86 -5.01 11.15 -11.98
CA ASN A 86 -4.67 9.79 -12.39
C ASN A 86 -3.73 9.18 -11.37
N ILE A 87 -4.15 8.08 -10.77
CA ILE A 87 -3.41 7.36 -9.74
C ILE A 87 -3.27 5.91 -10.13
N THR A 88 -2.08 5.36 -9.98
CA THR A 88 -1.80 3.94 -10.19
C THR A 88 -0.83 3.48 -9.14
N GLY A 89 -1.07 2.32 -8.55
CA GLY A 89 -0.15 1.71 -7.60
C GLY A 89 -0.05 0.22 -7.86
N GLY A 90 1.08 -0.35 -7.46
CA GLY A 90 1.35 -1.76 -7.62
C GLY A 90 2.24 -2.28 -6.51
N LEU A 91 2.30 -3.61 -6.44
CA LEU A 91 3.26 -4.33 -5.62
C LEU A 91 3.92 -5.39 -6.49
N SER A 92 5.17 -5.72 -6.19
CA SER A 92 5.81 -6.93 -6.73
C SER A 92 6.42 -7.74 -5.59
N GLY A 93 6.48 -9.04 -5.82
CA GLY A 93 6.94 -9.99 -4.83
C GLY A 93 6.67 -11.42 -5.27
N GLN A 94 6.79 -12.34 -4.32
CA GLN A 94 6.56 -13.76 -4.52
C GLN A 94 5.63 -14.32 -3.45
N LEU A 95 4.85 -15.34 -3.82
CA LEU A 95 4.17 -16.21 -2.86
C LEU A 95 4.96 -17.51 -2.75
N ARG A 96 5.23 -17.94 -1.52
CA ARG A 96 5.93 -19.19 -1.20
C ARG A 96 4.96 -20.12 -0.49
N PHE A 97 4.73 -21.30 -1.07
CA PHE A 97 3.88 -22.31 -0.47
C PHE A 97 4.53 -22.91 0.77
N LEU A 98 3.78 -23.02 1.87
CA LEU A 98 4.29 -23.50 3.16
C LEU A 98 4.18 -25.02 3.36
N GLY A 99 3.62 -25.76 2.41
CA GLY A 99 3.75 -27.23 2.40
C GLY A 99 3.03 -27.97 3.53
N LYS A 100 2.08 -27.34 4.22
CA LYS A 100 1.33 -28.00 5.30
C LYS A 100 0.36 -29.05 4.76
#